data_AF-A0A2I0HF51-F1
#
_entry.id   AF-A0A2I0HF51-F1
#
_cell.length_a   1.000
_cell.length_b   1.000
_cell.length_c   1.000
_cell.angle_alpha   90.00
_cell.angle_beta   90.00
_cell.angle_gamma   90.00
#
_symmetry.space_group_name_H-M   'P 1'
#
loop_
_entity.id
_entity.type
_entity.pdbx_description
1 polymer ?
#
loop_
_entity_poly.entity_id
_entity_poly.type
_entity_poly.pdbx_seq_one_letter_code
_entity_poly.pdbx_strand_id
1 'polypeptide(L)'
;IITLLSTLGVPDGVFEQKQREAVDQLDSILTDPLKAQEALDLMAPGENTEVLKQMLVCGYEPDKEPFLSMMLRTFRASKLFVLRKKTGIFIPEGRSMMGCLDETQTLEYGQ
;
A
#
# COMPACT_ATOMS: atom_id res chain seq x y z
N ILE A 1 -6.04 -9.20 -13.87
CA ILE A 1 -4.58 -9.00 -14.04
C ILE A 1 -3.82 -10.24 -13.61
N ILE A 2 -3.93 -10.70 -12.35
CA ILE A 2 -3.24 -11.91 -11.86
C ILE A 2 -3.41 -13.09 -12.83
N THR A 3 -4.65 -13.49 -13.14
CA THR A 3 -4.93 -14.60 -14.08
C THR A 3 -4.28 -14.39 -15.46
N LEU A 4 -4.29 -13.17 -15.98
CA LEU A 4 -3.67 -12.85 -17.27
C LEU A 4 -2.14 -13.04 -17.20
N LEU A 5 -1.51 -12.53 -16.13
CA LEU A 5 -0.08 -12.70 -15.92
C LEU A 5 0.30 -14.18 -15.72
N SER A 6 -0.51 -14.95 -15.00
CA SER A 6 -0.33 -16.41 -14.87
C SER A 6 -0.40 -17.10 -16.24
N THR A 7 -1.35 -16.72 -17.10
CA THR A 7 -1.42 -17.26 -18.48
C THR A 7 -0.24 -16.86 -19.37
N LEU A 8 0.43 -15.74 -19.05
CA LEU A 8 1.65 -15.28 -19.73
C LEU A 8 2.93 -15.85 -19.11
N GLY A 9 2.81 -16.78 -18.14
CA GLY A 9 3.94 -17.52 -17.56
C GLY A 9 4.49 -16.98 -16.25
N VAL A 10 3.84 -15.99 -15.62
CA VAL A 10 4.24 -15.53 -14.28
C VAL A 10 3.82 -16.57 -13.23
N PRO A 11 4.73 -17.12 -12.41
CA PRO A 11 4.37 -18.13 -11.41
C PRO A 11 3.45 -17.58 -10.32
N ASP A 12 2.44 -18.36 -9.91
CA ASP A 12 1.46 -17.93 -8.90
C ASP A 12 2.10 -17.58 -7.54
N GLY A 13 3.19 -18.26 -7.20
CA GLY A 13 3.96 -18.00 -5.97
C GLY A 13 4.51 -16.57 -5.87
N VAL A 14 4.69 -15.86 -6.99
CA VAL A 14 5.06 -14.44 -7.00
C VAL A 14 3.95 -13.59 -6.38
N PHE A 15 2.69 -13.87 -6.71
CA PHE A 15 1.55 -13.12 -6.16
C PHE A 15 1.33 -13.44 -4.69
N GLU A 16 1.47 -14.72 -4.30
CA GLU A 16 1.40 -15.13 -2.89
C GLU A 16 2.48 -14.44 -2.05
N GLN A 17 3.69 -14.37 -2.56
CA GLN A 17 4.80 -13.70 -1.90
C GLN A 17 4.49 -12.20 -1.71
N LYS A 18 3.97 -11.53 -2.74
CA LYS A 18 3.55 -10.12 -2.65
C LYS A 18 2.41 -9.90 -1.65
N GLN A 19 1.48 -10.85 -1.52
CA GLN A 19 0.42 -10.79 -0.51
C GLN A 19 1.00 -10.92 0.91
N ARG A 20 1.94 -11.85 1.14
CA ARG A 20 2.62 -11.99 2.43
C ARG A 20 3.37 -10.72 2.81
N GLU A 21 4.17 -10.17 1.88
CA GLU A 21 4.86 -8.89 2.07
C GLU A 21 3.89 -7.76 2.46
N ALA A 22 2.72 -7.68 1.81
CA ALA A 22 1.71 -6.70 2.15
C ALA A 22 1.12 -6.91 3.56
N VAL A 23 0.92 -8.15 4.00
CA VAL A 23 0.46 -8.45 5.37
C VAL A 23 1.54 -8.06 6.38
N ASP A 24 2.78 -8.44 6.16
CA ASP A 24 3.90 -8.15 7.07
C ASP A 24 4.11 -6.63 7.22
N GLN A 25 4.03 -5.89 6.11
CA GLN A 25 4.04 -4.42 6.14
C GLN A 25 2.89 -3.86 6.98
N LEU A 26 1.66 -4.34 6.79
CA LEU A 26 0.51 -3.90 7.56
C LEU A 26 0.62 -4.23 9.06
N ASP A 27 1.31 -5.31 9.42
CA ASP A 27 1.55 -5.70 10.81
C ASP A 27 2.57 -4.78 11.47
N SER A 28 3.65 -4.43 10.75
CA SER A 28 4.70 -3.54 11.26
C SER A 28 4.21 -2.14 11.64
N ILE A 29 3.12 -1.66 11.01
CA ILE A 29 2.49 -0.36 11.33
C ILE A 29 2.07 -0.28 12.81
N LEU A 30 1.76 -1.41 13.44
CA LEU A 30 1.28 -1.43 14.82
C LEU A 30 2.39 -1.37 15.86
N THR A 31 3.65 -1.53 15.46
CA THR A 31 4.79 -1.67 16.38
C THR A 31 5.95 -0.74 16.06
N ASP A 32 6.12 -0.33 14.80
CA ASP A 32 7.22 0.52 14.35
C ASP A 32 6.66 1.92 13.97
N PRO A 33 7.00 2.98 14.74
CA PRO A 33 6.55 4.34 14.45
C PRO A 33 6.93 4.84 13.06
N LEU A 34 8.10 4.44 12.54
CA LEU A 34 8.55 4.84 11.20
C LEU A 34 7.69 4.18 10.13
N LYS A 35 7.39 2.89 10.29
CA LYS A 35 6.48 2.17 9.38
C LYS A 35 5.06 2.71 9.44
N ALA A 36 4.60 3.10 10.63
CA ALA A 36 3.31 3.77 10.79
C ALA A 36 3.26 5.10 10.02
N GLN A 37 4.35 5.88 10.08
CA GLN A 37 4.45 7.15 9.36
C GLN A 37 4.47 6.95 7.84
N GLU A 38 5.32 6.04 7.34
CA GLU A 38 5.37 5.67 5.91
C GLU A 38 3.99 5.23 5.39
N ALA A 39 3.25 4.45 6.18
CA ALA A 39 1.92 3.99 5.79
C ALA A 39 0.88 5.13 5.77
N LEU A 40 0.98 6.10 6.69
CA LEU A 40 0.15 7.30 6.69
C LEU A 40 0.47 8.24 5.51
N ASP A 41 1.70 8.26 5.03
CA ASP A 41 2.08 9.02 3.83
C ASP A 41 1.45 8.48 2.55
N LEU A 42 1.15 7.18 2.51
CA LEU A 42 0.46 6.53 1.39
C LEU A 42 -1.08 6.68 1.46
N MET A 43 -1.62 7.23 2.54
CA MET A 43 -3.06 7.47 2.65
C MET A 43 -3.48 8.74 1.91
N ALA A 44 -4.77 8.81 1.57
CA ALA A 44 -5.33 10.07 1.11
C ALA A 44 -5.14 11.16 2.18
N PRO A 45 -4.74 12.38 1.79
CA PRO A 45 -4.60 13.48 2.73
C PRO A 45 -5.97 13.81 3.36
N GLY A 46 -5.95 14.16 4.63
CA GLY A 46 -7.14 14.53 5.40
C GLY A 46 -6.77 14.85 6.85
N GLU A 47 -7.67 15.54 7.56
CA GLU A 47 -7.41 16.01 8.93
C GLU A 47 -6.98 14.89 9.87
N ASN A 48 -7.67 13.74 9.83
CA ASN A 48 -7.33 12.59 10.66
C ASN A 48 -5.93 12.04 10.34
N THR A 49 -5.57 11.94 9.07
CA THR A 49 -4.24 11.46 8.64
C THR A 49 -3.14 12.41 9.15
N GLU A 50 -3.38 13.73 9.09
CA GLU A 50 -2.42 14.73 9.56
C GLU A 50 -2.24 14.67 11.08
N VAL A 51 -3.33 14.56 11.84
CA VAL A 51 -3.26 14.42 13.31
C VAL A 51 -2.43 13.21 13.69
N LEU A 52 -2.66 12.04 13.07
CA LEU A 52 -1.92 10.82 13.37
C LEU A 52 -0.43 10.95 13.05
N LYS A 53 -0.08 11.63 11.94
CA LYS A 53 1.32 11.94 11.61
C LYS A 53 1.97 12.83 12.66
N GLN A 54 1.28 13.90 13.08
CA GLN A 54 1.80 14.78 14.13
C GLN A 54 1.98 14.06 15.46
N MET A 55 1.10 13.11 15.81
CA MET A 55 1.27 12.27 16.99
C MET A 55 2.55 11.42 16.89
N LEU A 56 2.81 10.78 15.75
CA LEU A 56 4.06 10.04 15.56
C LEU A 56 5.30 10.94 15.63
N VAL A 57 5.24 12.14 15.02
CA VAL A 57 6.33 13.14 15.07
C VAL A 57 6.61 13.62 16.50
N CYS A 58 5.56 13.75 17.32
CA CYS A 58 5.68 14.10 18.74
C CYS A 58 6.19 12.92 19.62
N GLY A 59 6.47 11.75 19.04
CA GLY A 59 7.02 10.59 19.74
C GLY A 59 5.99 9.71 20.41
N TYR A 60 4.70 9.82 20.05
CA TYR A 60 3.69 8.89 20.54
C TYR A 60 3.90 7.50 19.94
N GLU A 61 3.94 6.48 20.78
CA GLU A 61 4.15 5.11 20.36
C GLU A 61 2.84 4.45 19.85
N PRO A 62 2.85 3.76 18.70
CA PRO A 62 1.69 3.11 18.08
C PRO A 62 0.87 2.19 18.99
N ASP A 63 1.50 1.56 19.98
CA ASP A 63 0.91 0.57 20.87
C ASP A 63 0.58 1.11 22.27
N LYS A 64 1.06 2.31 22.62
CA LYS A 64 0.87 2.90 23.96
C LYS A 64 -0.20 3.98 24.01
N GLU A 65 -0.35 4.78 22.96
CA GLU A 65 -1.40 5.80 22.92
C GLU A 65 -2.71 5.18 22.39
N PRO A 66 -3.80 5.12 23.20
CA PRO A 66 -5.02 4.42 22.83
C PRO A 66 -5.67 4.88 21.52
N PHE A 67 -5.71 6.19 21.25
CA PHE A 67 -6.36 6.73 20.06
C PHE A 67 -5.59 6.36 18.78
N LEU A 68 -4.27 6.61 18.76
CA LEU A 68 -3.33 6.26 17.70
C LEU A 68 -3.38 4.76 17.43
N SER A 69 -3.30 3.94 18.48
CA SER A 69 -3.37 2.47 18.35
C SER A 69 -4.67 2.02 17.71
N MET A 70 -5.81 2.57 18.15
CA MET A 70 -7.11 2.26 17.57
C MET A 70 -7.20 2.68 16.10
N MET A 71 -6.68 3.85 15.75
CA MET A 71 -6.71 4.37 14.38
C MET A 71 -5.82 3.54 13.45
N LEU A 72 -4.61 3.20 13.87
CA LEU A 72 -3.69 2.34 13.09
C LEU A 72 -4.26 0.93 12.90
N ARG A 73 -4.88 0.34 13.93
CA ARG A 73 -5.58 -0.95 13.83
C ARG A 73 -6.77 -0.90 12.86
N THR A 74 -7.54 0.18 12.91
CA THR A 74 -8.68 0.39 11.99
C THR A 74 -8.19 0.50 10.54
N PHE A 75 -7.12 1.26 10.33
CA PHE A 75 -6.47 1.34 9.02
C PHE A 75 -6.00 -0.03 8.52
N ARG A 76 -5.26 -0.77 9.36
CA ARG A 76 -4.80 -2.13 9.05
C ARG A 76 -5.96 -3.04 8.67
N ALA A 77 -7.04 -3.03 9.46
CA ALA A 77 -8.22 -3.85 9.20
C ALA A 77 -8.88 -3.52 7.85
N SER A 78 -8.98 -2.22 7.51
CA SER A 78 -9.49 -1.75 6.23
C SER A 78 -8.64 -2.25 5.05
N LYS A 79 -7.31 -2.16 5.16
CA LYS A 79 -6.39 -2.62 4.10
C LYS A 79 -6.37 -4.15 3.97
N LEU A 80 -6.37 -4.89 5.07
CA LEU A 80 -6.51 -6.36 5.05
C LEU A 80 -7.84 -6.79 4.43
N PHE A 81 -8.92 -6.05 4.65
CA PHE A 81 -10.20 -6.33 4.01
C PHE A 81 -10.10 -6.21 2.49
N VAL A 82 -9.45 -5.15 1.97
CA VAL A 82 -9.22 -4.97 0.54
C VAL A 82 -8.34 -6.08 -0.03
N LEU A 83 -7.25 -6.44 0.66
CA LEU A 83 -6.37 -7.53 0.24
C LEU A 83 -7.13 -8.86 0.16
N ARG A 84 -7.93 -9.19 1.19
CA ARG A 84 -8.69 -10.45 1.24
C ARG A 84 -9.84 -10.51 0.23
N LYS A 85 -10.57 -9.42 0.00
CA LYS A 85 -11.79 -9.43 -0.82
C LYS A 85 -11.57 -9.10 -2.28
N LYS A 86 -10.50 -8.36 -2.59
CA LYS A 86 -10.23 -7.87 -3.95
C LYS A 86 -8.85 -8.28 -4.46
N THR A 87 -8.06 -8.97 -3.63
CA THR A 87 -6.66 -9.28 -3.95
C THR A 87 -5.88 -8.01 -4.31
N GLY A 88 -6.21 -6.90 -3.64
CA GLY A 88 -5.64 -5.58 -3.90
C GLY A 88 -4.23 -5.48 -3.31
N ILE A 89 -3.25 -6.04 -4.03
CA ILE A 89 -1.83 -5.98 -3.68
C ILE A 89 -1.31 -4.58 -4.05
N PHE A 90 -0.71 -3.89 -3.09
CA PHE A 90 -0.06 -2.61 -3.34
C PHE A 90 1.28 -2.82 -4.04
N ILE A 91 1.50 -2.11 -5.14
CA ILE A 91 2.76 -2.14 -5.91
C ILE A 91 3.31 -0.70 -5.92
N PRO A 92 4.37 -0.40 -5.15
CA PRO A 92 4.90 0.97 -5.02
C PRO A 92 5.29 1.62 -6.35
N GLU A 93 5.93 0.83 -7.23
CA GLU A 93 6.37 1.27 -8.56
C GLU A 93 5.27 1.17 -9.64
N GLY A 94 4.04 0.83 -9.24
CA GLY A 94 2.88 0.73 -10.14
C GLY A 94 2.09 2.02 -10.21
N ARG A 95 1.67 2.43 -11.41
CA ARG A 95 0.83 3.63 -11.59
C ARG A 95 -0.21 3.44 -12.68
N SER A 96 -1.42 3.98 -12.44
CA SER A 96 -2.43 4.14 -13.50
C SER A 96 -2.15 5.45 -14.23
N MET A 97 -1.98 5.38 -15.55
CA MET A 97 -1.67 6.53 -16.41
C MET A 97 -2.69 6.64 -17.54
N MET A 98 -2.84 7.83 -18.10
CA MET A 98 -3.59 8.04 -19.33
C MET A 98 -2.71 7.62 -20.52
N GLY A 99 -3.25 6.78 -21.40
CA GLY A 99 -2.55 6.44 -22.65
C GLY A 99 -2.57 7.62 -23.63
N CYS A 100 -1.47 7.82 -24.35
CA CYS A 100 -1.36 8.80 -25.44
C CYS A 100 -0.76 8.11 -26.66
N LEU A 101 -1.19 8.51 -27.86
CA LEU A 101 -0.57 8.06 -29.10
C LEU A 101 0.68 8.90 -29.36
N ASP A 102 1.76 8.25 -29.80
CA ASP A 102 2.93 8.97 -30.27
C ASP A 102 2.71 9.50 -31.69
N GLU A 103 2.20 10.73 -31.79
CA GLU A 103 2.02 11.43 -33.06
C GLU A 103 3.34 11.89 -33.68
N THR A 104 4.43 11.91 -32.90
CA THR A 104 5.75 12.34 -33.36
C THR A 104 6.54 11.23 -34.04
N GLN A 105 6.06 9.98 -33.96
CA GLN A 105 6.70 8.79 -34.52
C GLN A 105 8.15 8.61 -34.02
N THR A 106 8.39 8.97 -32.77
CA THR A 106 9.70 8.83 -32.12
C THR A 106 9.87 7.50 -31.38
N LEU A 107 8.78 6.83 -31.00
CA LEU A 107 8.81 5.54 -30.32
C LEU A 107 8.87 4.36 -31.29
N GLU A 108 9.69 3.36 -30.95
CA GLU A 108 9.76 2.10 -31.67
C GLU A 108 8.67 1.12 -31.20
N TYR A 109 8.46 0.04 -31.97
CA TYR A 109 7.51 -1.00 -31.59
C TYR A 109 7.89 -1.66 -30.26
N GLY A 110 6.99 -1.57 -29.28
CA GLY A 110 7.19 -2.12 -27.93
C GLY A 110 7.72 -1.13 -26.90
N GLN A 111 7.90 0.14 -27.28
CA GLN A 111 8.20 1.25 -26.37
C GLN A 111 6.95 2.04 -25.97
#